data_AF-A0A6D1AGN6-F1
#
_entry.id   AF-A0A6D1AGN6-F1
#
_cell.length_a   1.000
_cell.length_b   1.000
_cell.length_c   1.000
_cell.angle_alpha   90.00
_cell.angle_beta   90.00
_cell.angle_gamma   90.00
#
_symmetry.space_group_name_H-M   'P 1'
#
loop_
_entity.id
_entity.type
_entity.pdbx_description
1 polymer ?
#
loop_
_entity_poly.entity_id
_entity_poly.type
_entity_poly.pdbx_seq_one_letter_code
_entity_poly.pdbx_strand_id
1 'polypeptide(L)'
;REIDHLQAQLDKLRRMNFGSRSEKVSRRIAQMEADLNRLQKESDTLTGRVYDPAVQRPLRQTRTRKPFPESLPRDEKRLLPAAPCCPNCGGSLSYLGEDTAEQLELMRSAFRVIRTVREKHACTQCDAIVQAPAPSRPIERGIAGPGLLARVLTSKYAEHTP
;
A
#
# COMPACT_ATOMS: atom_id res chain seq x y z
N ARG A 1 -38.24 -40.65 -47.74
CA ARG A 1 -38.28 -41.62 -46.61
C ARG A 1 -36.97 -41.61 -45.82
N GLU A 2 -35.80 -41.85 -46.42
CA GLU A 2 -34.51 -41.78 -45.69
C GLU A 2 -34.09 -40.35 -45.32
N ILE A 3 -34.29 -39.37 -46.21
CA ILE A 3 -33.95 -37.96 -45.97
C ILE A 3 -34.73 -37.40 -44.77
N ASP A 4 -36.03 -37.69 -44.71
CA ASP A 4 -36.91 -37.24 -43.62
C ASP A 4 -36.51 -37.86 -42.27
N HIS A 5 -36.09 -39.13 -42.30
CA HIS A 5 -35.59 -39.84 -41.12
C HIS A 5 -34.28 -39.24 -40.60
N LEU A 6 -33.33 -38.96 -41.52
CA LEU A 6 -32.06 -38.34 -41.18
C LEU A 6 -32.22 -36.89 -40.71
N GLN A 7 -33.14 -36.11 -41.30
CA GLN A 7 -33.48 -34.76 -40.83
C GLN A 7 -34.07 -34.77 -39.42
N ALA A 8 -34.99 -35.69 -39.13
CA ALA A 8 -35.56 -35.85 -37.78
C ALA A 8 -34.48 -36.24 -36.75
N GLN A 9 -33.52 -37.08 -37.13
CA GLN A 9 -32.37 -37.44 -36.29
C GLN A 9 -31.44 -36.24 -36.05
N LEU A 10 -31.15 -35.45 -37.09
CA LEU A 10 -30.32 -34.24 -37.00
C LEU A 10 -30.95 -33.18 -36.09
N ASP A 11 -32.26 -32.95 -36.20
CA ASP A 11 -32.97 -32.00 -35.34
C ASP A 11 -33.02 -32.46 -33.89
N LYS A 12 -33.13 -33.77 -33.65
CA LYS A 12 -33.06 -34.35 -32.30
C LYS A 12 -31.67 -34.15 -31.69
N LEU A 13 -30.60 -34.42 -32.44
CA LEU A 13 -29.22 -34.22 -31.99
C LEU A 13 -28.91 -32.73 -31.75
N ARG A 14 -29.39 -31.84 -32.61
CA ARG A 14 -29.27 -30.38 -32.42
C ARG A 14 -30.03 -29.88 -31.18
N ARG A 15 -31.22 -30.41 -30.89
CA ARG A 15 -31.95 -30.10 -29.64
C ARG A 15 -31.25 -30.67 -28.40
N MET A 16 -30.54 -31.79 -28.51
CA MET A 16 -29.75 -32.32 -27.39
C MET A 16 -28.51 -31.47 -27.10
N ASN A 17 -27.84 -30.96 -28.13
CA ASN A 17 -26.61 -30.18 -27.98
C ASN A 17 -26.85 -28.68 -27.73
N PHE A 18 -27.89 -28.11 -28.35
CA PHE A 18 -28.19 -26.67 -28.36
C PHE A 18 -29.66 -26.34 -28.06
N GLY A 19 -30.46 -27.30 -27.58
CA GLY A 19 -31.89 -27.08 -27.33
C GLY A 19 -32.18 -26.08 -26.21
N SER A 20 -33.46 -25.95 -25.84
CA SER A 20 -33.96 -24.92 -24.93
C SER A 20 -33.26 -24.84 -23.56
N ARG A 21 -32.60 -25.92 -23.11
CA ARG A 21 -31.74 -25.89 -21.91
C ARG A 21 -30.44 -25.12 -22.14
N SER A 22 -29.83 -25.21 -23.33
CA SER A 22 -28.66 -24.40 -23.71
C SER A 22 -29.02 -22.92 -23.76
N GLU A 23 -30.15 -22.54 -24.37
CA GLU A 23 -30.59 -21.14 -24.40
C GLU A 23 -30.94 -20.59 -23.00
N LYS A 24 -31.63 -21.38 -22.16
CA LYS A 24 -31.90 -21.00 -20.76
C LYS A 24 -30.63 -20.86 -19.94
N VAL A 25 -29.65 -21.73 -20.16
CA VAL A 25 -28.34 -21.66 -19.50
C VAL A 25 -27.56 -20.44 -20.00
N SER A 26 -27.51 -20.17 -21.31
CA SER A 26 -26.88 -18.97 -21.88
C SER A 26 -27.52 -17.68 -21.37
N ARG A 27 -28.85 -17.62 -21.29
CA ARG A 27 -29.57 -16.46 -20.68
C ARG A 27 -29.22 -16.29 -19.21
N ARG A 28 -29.11 -17.39 -18.46
CA ARG A 28 -28.74 -17.35 -17.04
C ARG A 28 -27.28 -16.95 -16.83
N ILE A 29 -26.37 -17.36 -17.70
CA ILE A 29 -24.97 -16.92 -17.72
C ILE A 29 -24.91 -15.41 -17.98
N ALA A 30 -25.58 -14.92 -19.02
CA ALA A 30 -25.62 -13.49 -19.33
C ALA A 30 -26.21 -12.64 -18.18
N GLN A 31 -27.24 -13.15 -17.49
CA GLN A 31 -27.77 -12.51 -16.28
C GLN A 31 -26.73 -12.47 -15.15
N MET A 32 -26.04 -13.58 -14.88
CA MET A 32 -25.01 -13.63 -13.84
C MET A 32 -23.80 -12.74 -14.16
N GLU A 33 -23.40 -12.66 -15.42
CA GLU A 33 -22.33 -11.74 -15.87
C GLU A 33 -22.74 -10.27 -15.71
N ALA A 34 -23.99 -9.93 -16.00
CA ALA A 34 -24.52 -8.59 -15.76
C ALA A 34 -24.56 -8.24 -14.26
N ASP A 35 -25.00 -9.19 -13.42
CA ASP A 35 -25.02 -9.02 -11.97
C ASP A 35 -23.62 -8.88 -11.38
N LEU A 36 -22.66 -9.69 -11.84
CA LEU A 36 -21.25 -9.57 -11.45
C LEU A 36 -20.68 -8.20 -11.80
N ASN A 37 -20.92 -7.71 -13.02
CA ASN A 37 -20.49 -6.38 -13.43
C ASN A 37 -21.10 -5.27 -12.58
N ARG A 38 -22.38 -5.40 -12.19
CA ARG A 38 -23.04 -4.44 -11.29
C ARG A 38 -22.40 -4.45 -9.90
N LEU A 39 -22.26 -5.63 -9.29
CA LEU A 39 -21.66 -5.78 -7.96
C LEU A 39 -20.19 -5.36 -7.93
N GLN A 40 -19.43 -5.58 -9.01
CA GLN A 40 -18.06 -5.08 -9.15
C GLN A 40 -18.02 -3.56 -9.18
N LYS A 41 -18.90 -2.90 -9.95
CA LYS A 41 -18.99 -1.42 -9.95
C LYS A 41 -19.37 -0.87 -8.58
N GLU A 42 -20.32 -1.48 -7.88
CA GLU A 42 -20.70 -1.11 -6.51
C GLU A 42 -19.54 -1.35 -5.52
N SER A 43 -18.78 -2.43 -5.68
CA SER A 43 -17.60 -2.69 -4.87
C SER A 43 -16.48 -1.69 -5.15
N ASP A 44 -16.25 -1.33 -6.40
CA ASP A 44 -15.20 -0.38 -6.81
C ASP A 44 -15.51 1.05 -6.35
N THR A 45 -16.78 1.45 -6.28
CA THR A 45 -17.19 2.73 -5.67
C THR A 45 -16.99 2.72 -4.16
N LEU A 46 -17.37 1.64 -3.47
CA LEU A 46 -17.20 1.50 -2.01
C LEU A 46 -15.72 1.38 -1.58
N THR A 47 -14.93 0.62 -2.33
CA THR A 47 -13.49 0.44 -2.07
C THR A 47 -12.65 1.60 -2.64
N GLY A 48 -13.25 2.44 -3.49
CA GLY A 48 -12.64 3.59 -4.16
C GLY A 48 -11.45 3.20 -5.05
N ARG A 49 -11.65 2.16 -5.86
CA ARG A 49 -10.75 1.76 -6.96
C ARG A 49 -10.99 2.58 -8.22
N VAL A 50 -12.13 3.28 -8.32
CA VAL A 50 -12.39 4.32 -9.32
C VAL A 50 -12.13 5.68 -8.69
N TYR A 51 -11.31 6.50 -9.35
CA TYR A 51 -11.08 7.89 -8.97
C TYR A 51 -12.29 8.73 -9.42
N ASP A 52 -13.16 9.09 -8.48
CA ASP A 52 -14.23 10.06 -8.69
C ASP A 52 -13.82 11.41 -8.06
N PRO A 53 -13.55 12.46 -8.86
CA PRO A 53 -13.18 13.77 -8.34
C PRO A 53 -14.32 14.49 -7.58
N ALA A 54 -15.57 14.06 -7.72
CA ALA A 54 -16.72 14.63 -7.00
C ALA A 54 -16.92 14.00 -5.61
N VAL A 55 -16.37 12.81 -5.36
CA VAL A 55 -16.44 12.16 -4.05
C VAL A 55 -15.27 12.62 -3.21
N GLN A 56 -15.52 13.59 -2.31
CA GLN A 56 -14.58 13.90 -1.23
C GLN A 56 -14.43 12.66 -0.35
N ARG A 57 -13.40 11.86 -0.62
CA ARG A 57 -13.05 10.73 0.25
C ARG A 57 -12.76 11.34 1.62
N PRO A 58 -13.46 10.90 2.69
CA PRO A 58 -13.05 11.29 4.03
C PRO A 58 -11.58 10.90 4.16
N LEU A 59 -10.73 11.88 4.51
CA LEU A 59 -9.33 11.65 4.81
C LEU A 59 -9.29 10.46 5.77
N ARG A 60 -8.77 9.32 5.29
CA ARG A 60 -8.72 8.09 6.06
C ARG A 60 -8.01 8.46 7.35
N GLN A 61 -8.73 8.52 8.47
CA GLN A 61 -8.15 8.88 9.75
C GLN A 61 -7.07 7.85 10.02
N THR A 62 -5.81 8.25 9.81
CA THR A 62 -4.68 7.38 10.07
C THR A 62 -4.64 7.24 11.57
N ARG A 63 -5.10 6.09 12.08
CA ARG A 63 -4.94 5.72 13.49
C ARG A 63 -3.49 6.02 13.88
N THR A 64 -3.31 6.87 14.88
CA THR A 64 -1.99 7.15 15.44
C THR A 64 -1.37 5.83 15.87
N ARG A 65 -0.18 5.54 15.36
CA ARG A 65 0.50 4.29 15.69
C ARG A 65 0.86 4.32 17.17
N LYS A 66 0.66 3.18 17.85
CA LYS A 66 1.18 3.02 19.21
C LYS A 66 2.71 3.09 19.15
N PRO A 67 3.35 3.83 20.07
CA PRO A 67 4.82 3.86 20.16
C PRO A 67 5.36 2.49 20.51
N PHE A 68 6.64 2.26 20.23
CA PHE A 68 7.30 1.03 20.67
C PHE A 68 7.43 1.02 22.20
N PRO A 69 7.39 -0.17 22.84
CA PRO A 69 7.62 -0.30 24.28
C PRO A 69 8.90 0.41 24.74
N GLU A 70 8.87 1.02 25.92
CA GLU A 70 10.03 1.70 26.51
C GLU A 70 11.16 0.73 26.87
N SER A 71 10.83 -0.54 27.13
CA SER A 71 11.79 -1.60 27.43
C SER A 71 12.70 -1.96 26.25
N LEU A 72 12.35 -1.60 25.02
CA LEU A 72 13.21 -1.83 23.86
C LEU A 72 14.36 -0.81 23.82
N PRO A 73 15.61 -1.26 23.66
CA PRO A 73 16.75 -0.37 23.56
C PRO A 73 16.61 0.54 22.33
N ARG A 74 16.91 1.83 22.52
CA ARG A 74 16.82 2.88 21.51
C ARG A 74 18.21 3.38 21.13
N ASP A 75 18.50 3.38 19.83
CA ASP A 75 19.68 4.03 19.27
C ASP A 75 19.22 5.32 18.57
N GLU A 76 19.59 6.47 19.14
CA GLU A 76 19.16 7.77 18.65
C GLU A 76 20.15 8.38 17.65
N LYS A 77 19.64 8.88 16.53
CA LYS A 77 20.40 9.57 15.48
C LYS A 77 19.82 10.95 15.24
N ARG A 78 20.53 11.99 15.68
CA ARG A 78 20.18 13.40 15.39
C ARG A 78 20.74 13.81 14.04
N LEU A 79 19.91 14.43 13.21
CA LEU A 79 20.24 14.95 11.91
C LEU A 79 20.07 16.47 11.92
N LEU A 80 21.19 17.16 11.76
CA LEU A 80 21.28 18.61 11.63
C LEU A 80 21.12 19.03 10.16
N PRO A 81 20.68 20.27 9.88
CA PRO A 81 20.77 20.87 8.56
C PRO A 81 22.14 20.65 7.91
N ALA A 82 22.16 20.38 6.61
CA ALA A 82 23.39 20.07 5.88
C ALA A 82 24.39 21.23 5.86
N ALA A 83 23.90 22.47 5.91
CA ALA A 83 24.70 23.69 5.98
C ALA A 83 24.38 24.45 7.27
N PRO A 84 25.38 25.11 7.89
CA PRO A 84 25.18 25.92 9.09
C PRO A 84 24.49 27.27 8.81
N CYS A 85 24.32 27.64 7.54
CA CYS A 85 23.69 28.88 7.10
C CYS A 85 22.47 28.61 6.22
N CYS A 86 21.60 29.62 6.10
CA CYS A 86 20.43 29.54 5.26
C CYS A 86 20.82 29.38 3.79
N PRO A 87 20.29 28.37 3.07
CA PRO A 87 20.60 28.16 1.65
C PRO A 87 20.01 29.26 0.75
N ASN A 88 19.06 30.07 1.23
CA ASN A 88 18.41 31.11 0.45
C ASN A 88 19.11 32.48 0.56
N CYS A 89 19.51 32.89 1.77
CA CYS A 89 20.09 34.21 2.02
C CYS A 89 21.46 34.21 2.73
N GLY A 90 21.99 33.04 3.13
CA GLY A 90 23.24 32.93 3.87
C GLY A 90 23.17 33.33 5.35
N GLY A 91 22.01 33.73 5.86
CA GLY A 91 21.81 34.12 7.26
C GLY A 91 21.99 32.98 8.27
N SER A 92 22.12 33.34 9.55
CA SER A 92 22.23 32.38 10.65
C SER A 92 20.95 31.58 10.87
N LEU A 93 21.12 30.33 11.32
CA LEU A 93 20.05 29.41 11.64
C LEU A 93 19.86 29.30 13.15
N SER A 94 18.60 29.35 13.62
CA SER A 94 18.21 29.12 15.01
C SER A 94 17.33 27.88 15.12
N TYR A 95 17.44 27.15 16.24
CA TYR A 95 16.59 25.98 16.48
C TYR A 95 15.11 26.36 16.54
N LEU A 96 14.27 25.63 15.79
CA LEU A 96 12.82 25.82 15.75
C LEU A 96 12.07 24.63 16.38
N GLY A 97 12.55 23.41 16.17
CA GLY A 97 11.88 22.20 16.64
C GLY A 97 12.50 20.95 16.05
N GLU A 98 11.85 19.80 16.24
CA GLU A 98 12.33 18.53 15.73
C GLU A 98 11.20 17.64 15.21
N ASP A 99 11.48 16.84 14.19
CA ASP A 99 10.64 15.71 13.80
C ASP A 99 11.31 14.41 14.24
N THR A 100 10.53 13.52 14.86
CA THR A 100 11.02 12.23 15.32
C THR A 100 10.34 11.09 14.58
N ALA A 101 11.11 10.06 14.23
CA ALA A 101 10.59 8.85 13.63
C ALA A 101 11.33 7.62 14.15
N GLU A 102 10.57 6.61 14.58
CA GLU A 102 11.08 5.35 15.09
C GLU A 102 10.96 4.23 14.04
N GLN A 103 11.97 3.36 13.98
CA GLN A 103 11.97 2.12 13.21
C GLN A 103 12.50 0.98 14.06
N LEU A 104 11.90 -0.20 13.93
CA LEU A 104 12.39 -1.43 14.55
C LEU A 104 13.39 -2.12 13.64
N GLU A 105 14.63 -2.26 14.10
CA GLU A 105 15.73 -2.89 13.39
C GLU A 105 16.16 -4.16 14.12
N LEU A 106 16.61 -5.16 13.34
CA LEU A 106 17.27 -6.34 13.87
C LEU A 106 18.78 -6.15 13.73
N MET A 107 19.48 -5.90 14.83
CA MET A 107 20.93 -5.71 14.87
C MET A 107 21.58 -6.78 15.73
N ARG A 108 22.52 -7.55 15.16
CA ARG A 108 23.24 -8.62 15.89
C ARG A 108 22.28 -9.57 16.63
N SER A 109 21.21 -9.99 15.96
CA SER A 109 20.14 -10.86 16.48
C SER A 109 19.31 -10.28 17.64
N ALA A 110 19.40 -8.98 17.91
CA ALA A 110 18.57 -8.29 18.89
C ALA A 110 17.72 -7.19 18.25
N PHE A 111 16.50 -7.03 18.74
CA PHE A 111 15.62 -5.93 18.32
C PHE A 111 16.05 -4.62 18.97
N ARG A 112 16.16 -3.58 18.14
CA ARG A 112 16.46 -2.21 18.57
C ARG A 112 15.56 -1.22 17.88
N VAL A 113 15.23 -0.14 18.57
CA VAL A 113 14.49 0.97 17.97
C VAL A 113 15.49 2.02 17.50
N ILE A 114 15.57 2.25 16.20
CA ILE A 114 16.34 3.35 15.64
C ILE A 114 15.46 4.60 15.66
N ARG A 115 15.78 5.55 16.53
CA ARG A 115 15.07 6.83 16.66
C ARG A 115 15.81 7.89 15.86
N THR A 116 15.25 8.31 14.74
CA THR A 116 15.80 9.40 13.93
C THR A 116 15.14 10.71 14.33
N VAL A 117 15.95 11.67 14.76
CA VAL A 117 15.53 13.02 15.15
C VAL A 117 16.06 13.98 14.09
N ARG A 118 15.18 14.73 13.42
CA ARG A 118 15.55 15.71 12.39
C ARG A 118 15.24 17.11 12.91
N GLU A 119 16.29 17.86 13.23
CA GLU A 119 16.14 19.21 13.75
C GLU A 119 15.73 20.17 12.63
N LYS A 120 14.70 20.96 12.92
CA LYS A 120 14.24 22.10 12.13
C LYS A 120 14.91 23.33 12.68
N HIS A 121 15.52 24.09 11.77
CA HIS A 121 16.09 25.38 12.08
C HIS A 121 15.41 26.45 11.23
N ALA A 122 15.18 27.63 11.79
CA ALA A 122 14.65 28.77 11.07
C ALA A 122 15.76 29.79 10.82
N CYS A 123 15.76 30.41 9.64
CA CYS A 123 16.65 31.53 9.37
C CYS A 123 16.16 32.79 10.08
N THR A 124 17.05 33.49 10.78
CA THR A 124 16.73 34.73 11.50
C THR A 124 16.50 35.94 10.60
N GLN A 125 16.77 35.84 9.29
CA GLN A 125 16.67 36.95 8.33
C GLN A 125 15.49 36.83 7.36
N CYS A 126 15.15 35.62 6.92
CA CYS A 126 14.14 35.39 5.89
C CYS A 126 13.08 34.35 6.29
N ASP A 127 13.09 33.90 7.56
CA ASP A 127 12.16 32.91 8.13
C ASP A 127 12.10 31.56 7.40
N ALA A 128 13.04 31.29 6.50
CA ALA A 128 13.14 30.01 5.80
C ALA A 128 13.45 28.88 6.79
N ILE A 129 12.65 27.82 6.75
CA ILE A 129 12.85 26.61 7.57
C ILE A 129 13.78 25.65 6.82
N VAL A 130 14.89 25.30 7.47
CA VAL A 130 15.90 24.38 6.97
C VAL A 130 15.92 23.13 7.85
N GLN A 131 15.89 21.96 7.23
CA GLN A 131 15.89 20.67 7.91
C GLN A 131 16.68 19.67 7.07
N ALA A 132 17.41 18.75 7.70
CA ALA A 132 18.01 17.60 7.00
C ALA A 132 16.92 16.81 6.25
N PRO A 133 17.14 16.28 5.03
CA PRO A 133 16.17 15.42 4.36
C PRO A 133 15.88 14.15 5.18
N ALA A 134 14.68 13.58 5.01
CA ALA A 134 14.34 12.33 5.66
C ALA A 134 15.21 11.20 5.08
N PRO A 135 15.80 10.32 5.91
CA PRO A 135 16.53 9.17 5.41
C PRO A 135 15.62 8.28 4.55
N SER A 136 16.16 7.76 3.45
CA SER A 136 15.47 6.79 2.61
C SER A 136 15.11 5.54 3.39
N ARG A 137 13.95 4.96 3.10
CA ARG A 137 13.48 3.72 3.74
C ARG A 137 13.04 2.72 2.68
N PRO A 138 13.22 1.41 2.89
CA PRO A 138 12.70 0.38 1.98
C PRO A 138 11.18 0.46 1.80
N ILE A 139 10.46 0.79 2.88
CA ILE A 139 9.02 1.03 2.85
C ILE A 139 8.77 2.43 3.40
N GLU A 140 8.19 3.29 2.58
CA GLU A 140 7.81 4.65 2.99
C GLU A 140 6.85 4.61 4.17
N ARG A 141 7.16 5.43 5.19
CA ARG A 141 6.41 5.45 6.46
C ARG A 141 6.32 4.07 7.12
N GLY A 142 7.11 3.07 6.74
CA GLY A 142 7.17 1.76 7.39
C GLY A 142 7.82 1.85 8.77
N ILE A 143 7.42 0.94 9.67
CA ILE A 143 8.04 0.82 11.01
C ILE A 143 9.19 -0.20 11.03
N ALA A 144 9.26 -1.10 10.06
CA ALA A 144 10.34 -2.06 9.97
C ALA A 144 11.55 -1.41 9.29
N GLY A 145 12.70 -1.53 9.92
CA GLY A 145 13.98 -1.18 9.32
C GLY A 145 14.49 -2.28 8.37
N PRO A 146 15.52 -1.97 7.58
CA PRO A 146 16.04 -2.86 6.53
C PRO A 146 16.52 -4.20 7.05
N GLY A 147 17.22 -4.28 8.20
CA GLY A 147 17.70 -5.54 8.76
C GLY A 147 16.57 -6.47 9.20
N LEU A 148 15.48 -5.91 9.72
CA LEU A 148 14.29 -6.69 10.06
C LEU A 148 13.60 -7.22 8.81
N LEU A 149 13.41 -6.38 7.79
CA LEU A 149 12.80 -6.80 6.53
C LEU A 149 13.63 -7.90 5.85
N ALA A 150 14.96 -7.75 5.84
CA ALA A 150 15.87 -8.77 5.32
C ALA A 150 15.67 -10.11 6.05
N ARG A 151 15.63 -10.11 7.39
CA ARG A 151 15.40 -11.34 8.17
C ARG A 151 14.07 -12.01 7.83
N VAL A 152 12.99 -11.23 7.74
CA VAL A 152 11.65 -11.74 7.42
C VAL A 152 11.65 -12.39 6.03
N LEU A 153 12.25 -11.73 5.03
CA LEU A 153 12.31 -12.25 3.66
C LEU A 153 13.15 -13.53 3.57
N THR A 154 14.34 -13.55 4.19
CA THR A 154 15.22 -14.72 4.19
C THR A 154 14.57 -15.90 4.92
N SER A 155 13.98 -15.67 6.09
CA SER A 155 13.27 -16.71 6.85
C SER A 155 12.09 -17.28 6.06
N LYS A 156 11.33 -16.43 5.37
CA LYS A 156 10.16 -16.87 4.59
C LYS A 156 10.53 -17.64 3.32
N TYR A 157 11.54 -17.18 2.59
CA TYR A 157 11.76 -17.64 1.22
C TYR A 157 13.08 -18.39 0.99
N ALA A 158 14.07 -18.25 1.86
CA ALA A 158 15.40 -18.82 1.66
C ALA A 158 15.74 -19.93 2.67
N GLU A 159 15.22 -19.87 3.90
CA GLU A 159 15.61 -20.82 4.96
C GLU A 159 14.91 -22.19 4.87
N HIS A 160 14.02 -22.40 3.89
CA HIS A 160 13.30 -23.67 3.64
C HIS A 160 12.94 -24.44 4.94
N THR A 161 12.44 -23.74 5.95
CA THR A 161 11.94 -24.35 7.18
C THR A 161 10.54 -24.91 6.91
N PRO A 162 10.37 -26.24 6.83
CA PRO A 162 9.08 -26.87 6.56
C PRO A 162 8.05 -26.68 7.69
#